data_AF-A0A7X8MFC6-F1
#
_entry.id   AF-A0A7X8MFC6-F1
#
_cell.length_a   1.000
_cell.length_b   1.000
_cell.length_c   1.000
_cell.angle_alpha   90.00
_cell.angle_beta   90.00
_cell.angle_gamma   90.00
#
_symmetry.space_group_name_H-M   'P 1'
#
loop_
_entity.id
_entity.type
_entity.pdbx_description
1 polymer ?
#
loop_
_entity_poly.entity_id
_entity_poly.type
_entity_poly.pdbx_seq_one_letter_code
_entity_poly.pdbx_strand_id
1 'polypeptide(L)'
;IKGFGTVVTGSVVSGRTTAGDTLELLPAARLVKVRGLQSHGHTVAEIHWGERAAINLQNISREEIQRGDVLATAGQFQPTQRLDVRLTLLATTVRNLEQRTRVRVHLGTREVLGRVKLLDRAPLQPGQTTYSQLMLEQPVAALRRDPFVIRQYSPPLTIGGGIILEPHAEPHRSRDEAVLQQLAGLEKENPAERLLHSLLSHTDQIASLQNLKQWSGLTDPDLRSALDRLLADQAVYPTASGDALGYIAAEVLNTLKTKIVQSLKTFHEKEPLRPGINKAELKKIAGGAASSPKIFDWALKELAADGKIEEQPGWVRQSGFQIRLSAADEQTASAILAALAAQPFAPPDEKELAERLQKPVHEIRRILGALQGMDRVLHLEGDLYFVREAVTEIEKRLAAYGEHQSDISVSQFRELLATSRKYAVPLLGYFDQQGLTERSGDLRIIHPEAASSRSKSGG
;
A
#
# COMPACT_ATOMS: atom_id res chain seq x y z
N ILE A 1 -42.97 5.25 -0.95
CA ILE A 1 -43.78 5.92 -2.01
C ILE A 1 -44.64 4.85 -2.67
N LYS A 2 -45.93 5.10 -2.93
CA LYS A 2 -46.84 4.09 -3.50
C LYS A 2 -46.26 3.61 -4.85
N GLY A 3 -45.92 2.32 -4.95
CA GLY A 3 -45.34 1.71 -6.17
C GLY A 3 -43.80 1.61 -6.23
N PHE A 4 -43.04 2.33 -5.40
CA PHE A 4 -41.56 2.38 -5.51
C PHE A 4 -40.81 1.63 -4.41
N GLY A 5 -41.49 1.27 -3.31
CA GLY A 5 -40.88 0.66 -2.11
C GLY A 5 -40.72 1.66 -0.95
N THR A 6 -39.94 1.26 0.05
CA THR A 6 -39.64 2.05 1.24
C THR A 6 -38.47 2.98 0.93
N VAL A 7 -38.75 4.29 0.88
CA VAL A 7 -37.72 5.32 0.65
C VAL A 7 -37.47 6.02 1.97
N VAL A 8 -36.22 6.00 2.42
CA VAL A 8 -35.77 6.70 3.63
C VAL A 8 -34.97 7.93 3.24
N THR A 9 -35.03 8.98 4.05
CA THR A 9 -34.21 10.18 3.85
C THR A 9 -33.36 10.44 5.07
N GLY A 10 -32.09 10.77 4.87
CA GLY A 10 -31.12 10.95 5.94
C GLY A 10 -29.90 11.74 5.50
N SER A 11 -29.12 12.20 6.47
CA SER A 11 -27.83 12.82 6.21
C SER A 11 -26.75 11.74 6.15
N VAL A 12 -25.86 11.81 5.16
CA VAL A 12 -24.75 10.88 5.02
C VAL A 12 -23.61 11.32 5.95
N VAL A 13 -23.49 10.61 7.07
CA VAL A 13 -22.52 10.93 8.14
C VAL A 13 -21.11 10.43 7.85
N SER A 14 -20.95 9.43 6.98
CA SER A 14 -19.65 8.88 6.55
C SER A 14 -19.79 7.97 5.33
N GLY A 15 -18.69 7.80 4.59
CA GLY A 15 -18.58 6.79 3.54
C GLY A 15 -19.32 7.15 2.25
N ARG A 16 -19.62 6.11 1.48
CA ARG A 16 -20.31 6.17 0.19
C ARG A 16 -21.15 4.91 -0.02
N THR A 17 -22.17 5.01 -0.86
CA THR A 17 -22.92 3.83 -1.32
C THR A 17 -23.48 4.06 -2.71
N THR A 18 -23.64 2.97 -3.45
CA THR A 18 -24.14 2.91 -4.83
C THR A 18 -25.40 2.07 -4.93
N ALA A 19 -26.15 2.22 -6.01
CA ALA A 19 -27.30 1.36 -6.27
C ALA A 19 -26.84 -0.10 -6.46
N GLY A 20 -27.45 -1.02 -5.71
CA GLY A 20 -27.09 -2.44 -5.69
C GLY A 20 -26.40 -2.89 -4.41
N ASP A 21 -25.84 -1.96 -3.62
CA ASP A 21 -25.17 -2.28 -2.37
C ASP A 21 -26.09 -2.93 -1.34
N THR A 22 -25.52 -3.80 -0.52
CA THR A 22 -26.16 -4.34 0.67
C THR A 22 -25.71 -3.55 1.89
N LEU A 23 -26.65 -2.94 2.58
CA LEU A 23 -26.45 -2.22 3.83
C LEU A 23 -27.14 -2.95 4.97
N GLU A 24 -26.83 -2.55 6.19
CA GLU A 24 -27.46 -3.04 7.40
C GLU A 24 -28.20 -1.89 8.08
N LEU A 25 -29.46 -2.14 8.44
CA LEU A 25 -30.29 -1.24 9.22
C LEU A 25 -30.10 -1.53 10.71
N LEU A 26 -29.59 -0.54 11.43
CA LEU A 26 -29.34 -0.57 12.85
C LEU A 26 -30.39 0.29 13.58
N PRO A 27 -30.82 -0.11 14.79
CA PRO A 27 -30.25 -1.16 15.65
C PRO A 27 -30.79 -2.58 15.39
N ALA A 28 -31.72 -2.76 14.43
CA ALA A 28 -32.36 -4.04 14.15
C ALA A 28 -31.44 -5.12 13.54
N ALA A 29 -30.22 -4.76 13.15
CA ALA A 29 -29.23 -5.64 12.51
C ALA A 29 -29.79 -6.38 11.28
N ARG A 30 -30.57 -5.67 10.46
CA ARG A 30 -31.27 -6.25 9.30
C ARG A 30 -30.60 -5.82 8.00
N LEU A 31 -30.25 -6.80 7.17
CA LEU A 31 -29.73 -6.53 5.84
C LEU A 31 -30.82 -6.00 4.90
N VAL A 32 -30.49 -4.91 4.22
CA VAL A 32 -31.34 -4.22 3.25
C VAL A 32 -30.54 -3.93 1.99
N LYS A 33 -31.19 -3.97 0.83
CA LYS A 33 -30.53 -3.71 -0.46
C LYS A 33 -30.92 -2.34 -1.01
N VAL A 34 -29.93 -1.59 -1.47
CA VAL A 34 -30.12 -0.29 -2.12
C VAL A 34 -30.65 -0.52 -3.53
N ARG A 35 -31.87 -0.08 -3.81
CA ARG A 35 -32.48 -0.13 -5.15
C ARG A 35 -32.12 1.05 -6.01
N GLY A 36 -32.01 2.22 -5.39
CA GLY A 36 -31.79 3.48 -6.07
C GLY A 36 -31.55 4.60 -5.06
N LEU A 37 -30.86 5.63 -5.53
CA LEU A 37 -30.41 6.75 -4.73
C LEU A 37 -30.90 8.05 -5.37
N GLN A 38 -31.31 9.00 -4.54
CA GLN A 38 -31.65 10.34 -4.96
C GLN A 38 -31.01 11.38 -4.04
N SER A 39 -30.53 12.48 -4.61
CA SER A 39 -30.03 13.65 -3.89
C SER A 39 -30.70 14.90 -4.46
N HIS A 40 -31.22 15.78 -3.60
CA HIS A 40 -31.95 17.00 -3.99
C HIS A 40 -33.06 16.78 -5.05
N GLY A 41 -33.71 15.62 -5.04
CA GLY A 41 -34.80 15.29 -5.98
C GLY A 41 -34.36 14.68 -7.32
N HIS A 42 -33.05 14.53 -7.56
CA HIS A 42 -32.50 13.90 -8.76
C HIS A 42 -31.94 12.51 -8.45
N THR A 43 -32.11 11.56 -9.39
CA THR A 43 -31.50 10.23 -9.29
C THR A 43 -29.99 10.33 -9.47
N VAL A 44 -29.24 9.71 -8.57
CA VAL A 44 -27.77 9.71 -8.57
C VAL A 44 -27.24 8.27 -8.54
N ALA A 45 -26.05 8.05 -9.10
CA ALA A 45 -25.41 6.72 -9.09
C ALA A 45 -24.77 6.40 -7.74
N GLU A 46 -24.33 7.43 -7.01
CA GLU A 46 -23.58 7.37 -5.77
C GLU A 46 -23.99 8.55 -4.87
N ILE A 47 -23.93 8.35 -3.55
CA ILE A 47 -24.09 9.42 -2.55
C ILE A 47 -22.85 9.51 -1.68
N HIS A 48 -22.52 10.73 -1.27
CA HIS A 48 -21.29 11.02 -0.54
C HIS A 48 -21.54 11.69 0.82
N TRP A 49 -20.51 11.68 1.66
CA TRP A 49 -20.49 12.38 2.94
C TRP A 49 -20.95 13.84 2.84
N GLY A 50 -21.77 14.27 3.79
CA GLY A 50 -22.29 15.64 3.87
C GLY A 50 -23.55 15.89 3.05
N GLU A 51 -23.92 14.96 2.17
CA GLU A 51 -25.16 15.07 1.38
C GLU A 51 -26.38 14.63 2.20
N ARG A 52 -27.54 15.15 1.81
CA ARG A 52 -28.84 14.65 2.26
C ARG A 52 -29.40 13.73 1.19
N ALA A 53 -29.36 12.43 1.46
CA ALA A 53 -29.74 11.40 0.52
C ALA A 53 -31.14 10.85 0.79
N ALA A 54 -31.81 10.43 -0.28
CA ALA A 54 -32.97 9.58 -0.26
C ALA A 54 -32.59 8.21 -0.83
N ILE A 55 -32.75 7.16 -0.03
CA ILE A 55 -32.33 5.80 -0.38
C ILE A 55 -33.59 4.94 -0.49
N ASN A 56 -33.78 4.33 -1.66
CA ASN A 56 -34.84 3.36 -1.87
C ASN A 56 -34.36 1.97 -1.43
N LEU A 57 -35.00 1.41 -0.41
CA LEU A 57 -34.64 0.13 0.20
C LEU A 57 -35.56 -1.00 -0.27
N GLN A 58 -34.96 -2.16 -0.55
CA GLN A 58 -35.68 -3.42 -0.75
C GLN A 58 -35.73 -4.25 0.53
N ASN A 59 -36.71 -5.15 0.59
CA ASN A 59 -36.90 -6.14 1.67
C ASN A 59 -37.24 -5.55 3.05
N ILE A 60 -37.79 -4.34 3.08
CA ILE A 60 -38.24 -3.71 4.31
C ILE A 60 -39.48 -2.84 4.11
N SER A 61 -40.43 -2.93 5.03
CA SER A 61 -41.63 -2.09 5.07
C SER A 61 -41.37 -0.77 5.80
N ARG A 62 -42.28 0.19 5.67
CA ARG A 62 -42.14 1.50 6.33
C ARG A 62 -42.28 1.36 7.84
N GLU A 63 -43.11 0.43 8.29
CA GLU A 63 -43.46 0.17 9.68
C GLU A 63 -42.28 -0.39 10.48
N GLU A 64 -41.33 -1.03 9.78
CA GLU A 64 -40.10 -1.60 10.33
C GLU A 64 -38.96 -0.58 10.47
N ILE A 65 -39.16 0.67 10.03
CA ILE A 65 -38.14 1.73 10.07
C ILE A 65 -38.62 2.88 10.94
N GLN A 66 -37.77 3.33 11.83
CA GLN A 66 -38.02 4.47 12.70
C GLN A 66 -37.01 5.58 12.47
N ARG A 67 -37.42 6.81 12.82
CA ARG A 67 -36.47 7.93 12.85
C ARG A 67 -35.41 7.65 13.91
N GLY A 68 -34.15 7.84 13.55
CA GLY A 68 -33.01 7.51 14.41
C GLY A 68 -32.33 6.19 14.06
N ASP A 69 -32.93 5.38 13.18
CA ASP A 69 -32.27 4.19 12.65
C ASP A 69 -31.14 4.59 11.69
N VAL A 70 -30.08 3.80 11.67
CA VAL A 70 -28.84 4.07 10.94
C VAL A 70 -28.66 3.02 9.86
N LEU A 71 -28.34 3.45 8.64
CA LEU A 71 -27.88 2.56 7.57
C LEU A 71 -26.35 2.58 7.55
N ALA A 72 -25.76 1.40 7.61
CA ALA A 72 -24.31 1.25 7.59
C ALA A 72 -23.87 0.08 6.72
N THR A 73 -22.57 -0.01 6.44
CA THR A 73 -22.00 -1.18 5.78
C THR A 73 -22.22 -2.43 6.62
N ALA A 74 -22.70 -3.50 5.99
CA ALA A 74 -23.07 -4.72 6.68
C ALA A 74 -21.91 -5.33 7.50
N GLY A 75 -22.19 -5.70 8.75
CA GLY A 75 -21.25 -6.36 9.65
C GLY A 75 -20.17 -5.45 10.26
N GLN A 76 -20.19 -4.15 10.00
CA GLN A 76 -19.19 -3.22 10.56
C GLN A 76 -19.54 -2.65 11.92
N PHE A 77 -20.82 -2.61 12.28
CA PHE A 77 -21.29 -1.99 13.51
C PHE A 77 -22.19 -2.95 14.27
N GLN A 78 -22.13 -2.86 15.60
CA GLN A 78 -23.00 -3.64 16.46
C GLN A 78 -23.93 -2.71 17.24
N PRO A 79 -25.21 -3.07 17.42
CA PRO A 79 -26.08 -2.35 18.34
C PRO A 79 -25.62 -2.53 19.78
N THR A 80 -25.75 -1.50 20.60
CA THR A 80 -25.32 -1.50 22.01
C THR A 80 -26.36 -0.89 22.93
N GLN A 81 -26.39 -1.35 24.18
CA GLN A 81 -27.23 -0.78 25.24
C GLN A 81 -26.39 -0.14 26.35
N ARG A 82 -25.06 -0.16 26.23
CA ARG A 82 -24.16 0.34 27.27
C ARG A 82 -23.05 1.14 26.64
N LEU A 83 -22.96 2.42 27.03
CA LEU A 83 -21.99 3.37 26.51
C LEU A 83 -21.17 3.91 27.67
N ASP A 84 -19.84 3.90 27.56
CA ASP A 84 -19.02 4.73 28.44
C ASP A 84 -18.89 6.12 27.82
N VAL A 85 -19.09 7.14 28.64
CA VAL A 85 -19.24 8.52 28.19
C VAL A 85 -18.50 9.49 29.08
N ARG A 86 -18.07 10.59 28.49
CA ARG A 86 -17.73 11.82 29.20
C ARG A 86 -19.00 12.65 29.31
N LEU A 87 -19.50 12.87 30.52
CA LEU A 87 -20.77 13.54 30.77
C LEU A 87 -20.57 14.86 31.50
N THR A 88 -21.05 15.96 30.91
CA THR A 88 -21.14 17.29 31.54
C THR A 88 -22.59 17.59 31.94
N LEU A 89 -22.79 18.03 33.18
CA LEU A 89 -24.07 18.58 33.64
C LEU A 89 -24.08 20.09 33.42
N LEU A 90 -25.16 20.64 32.85
CA LEU A 90 -25.28 22.08 32.62
C LEU A 90 -25.33 22.83 33.96
N ALA A 91 -24.61 23.95 34.04
CA ALA A 91 -24.62 24.83 35.22
C ALA A 91 -26.01 25.41 35.53
N THR A 92 -26.87 25.54 34.53
CA THR A 92 -28.27 26.00 34.67
C THR A 92 -29.20 24.96 35.28
N THR A 93 -28.73 23.74 35.52
CA THR A 93 -29.54 22.67 36.11
C THR A 93 -29.73 22.92 37.61
N VAL A 94 -30.96 22.81 38.10
CA VAL A 94 -31.28 23.10 39.52
C VAL A 94 -30.93 21.93 40.45
N ARG A 95 -30.95 20.69 39.94
CA ARG A 95 -30.76 19.47 40.73
C ARG A 95 -29.45 18.78 40.39
N ASN A 96 -28.80 18.21 41.40
CA ASN A 96 -27.69 17.30 41.21
C ASN A 96 -28.17 16.05 40.47
N LEU A 97 -27.28 15.44 39.68
CA LEU A 97 -27.54 14.17 39.04
C LEU A 97 -27.12 13.04 39.99
N GLU A 98 -28.11 12.26 40.44
CA GLU A 98 -27.91 11.13 41.35
C GLU A 98 -27.54 9.85 40.62
N GLN A 99 -27.01 8.87 41.36
CA GLN A 99 -26.64 7.57 40.80
C GLN A 99 -27.87 6.83 40.26
N ARG A 100 -27.74 6.23 39.06
CA ARG A 100 -28.80 5.51 38.33
C ARG A 100 -30.05 6.34 38.01
N THR A 101 -29.93 7.68 37.99
CA THR A 101 -31.03 8.57 37.56
C THR A 101 -31.48 8.20 36.16
N ARG A 102 -32.80 8.05 35.97
CA ARG A 102 -33.41 7.80 34.65
C ARG A 102 -33.47 9.09 33.86
N VAL A 103 -32.98 9.06 32.62
CA VAL A 103 -32.87 10.21 31.71
C VAL A 103 -33.35 9.83 30.31
N ARG A 104 -33.70 10.84 29.51
CA ARG A 104 -33.84 10.70 28.06
C ARG A 104 -32.50 11.01 27.42
N VAL A 105 -31.98 10.08 26.62
CA VAL A 105 -30.73 10.23 25.87
C VAL A 105 -31.09 10.48 24.42
N HIS A 106 -30.56 11.56 23.86
CA HIS A 106 -30.64 11.87 22.44
C HIS A 106 -29.28 11.58 21.80
N LEU A 107 -29.29 10.68 20.82
CA LEU A 107 -28.13 10.32 20.02
C LEU A 107 -28.50 10.47 18.55
N GLY A 108 -27.86 11.41 17.85
CA GLY A 108 -28.26 11.78 16.49
C GLY A 108 -29.74 12.19 16.43
N THR A 109 -30.55 11.42 15.70
CA THR A 109 -32.01 11.65 15.59
C THR A 109 -32.86 10.67 16.41
N ARG A 110 -32.23 9.80 17.21
CA ARG A 110 -32.89 8.83 18.09
C ARG A 110 -33.06 9.42 19.50
N GLU A 111 -34.21 9.16 20.11
CA GLU A 111 -34.44 9.35 21.54
C GLU A 111 -34.61 7.98 22.21
N VAL A 112 -33.90 7.74 23.30
CA VAL A 112 -33.97 6.49 24.07
C VAL A 112 -33.95 6.79 25.56
N LEU A 113 -34.70 6.02 26.35
CA LEU A 113 -34.62 6.08 27.80
C LEU A 113 -33.40 5.31 28.30
N GLY A 114 -32.75 5.83 29.33
CA GLY A 114 -31.63 5.16 29.96
C GLY A 114 -31.41 5.60 31.39
N ARG A 115 -30.44 4.99 32.05
CA ARG A 115 -29.99 5.34 33.40
C ARG A 115 -28.52 5.73 33.38
N VAL A 116 -28.18 6.79 34.10
CA VAL A 116 -26.80 7.26 34.22
C VAL A 116 -26.14 6.61 35.43
N LYS A 117 -25.04 5.88 35.21
CA LYS A 117 -24.16 5.41 36.28
C LYS A 117 -22.91 6.27 36.31
N LEU A 118 -22.74 7.05 37.37
CA LEU A 118 -21.56 7.84 37.62
C LEU A 118 -20.43 6.92 38.10
N LEU A 119 -19.25 7.04 37.47
CA LEU A 119 -18.10 6.17 37.71
C LEU A 119 -17.07 6.79 38.65
N ASP A 120 -16.79 8.09 38.52
CA ASP A 120 -15.82 8.80 39.38
C ASP A 120 -16.48 9.26 40.70
N ARG A 121 -17.55 10.04 40.60
CA ARG A 121 -18.20 10.70 41.74
C ARG A 121 -19.72 10.62 41.68
N ALA A 122 -20.37 10.56 42.84
CA ALA A 122 -21.82 10.67 42.96
C ALA A 122 -22.17 11.42 44.27
N PRO A 123 -23.10 12.38 44.24
CA PRO A 123 -23.81 12.91 43.06
C PRO A 123 -22.93 13.84 42.20
N LEU A 124 -23.35 14.09 40.96
CA LEU A 124 -22.71 15.06 40.07
C LEU A 124 -23.40 16.42 40.19
N GLN A 125 -22.66 17.48 40.52
CA GLN A 125 -23.23 18.82 40.71
C GLN A 125 -23.35 19.58 39.37
N PRO A 126 -24.26 20.57 39.26
CA PRO A 126 -24.36 21.44 38.09
C PRO A 126 -23.02 22.07 37.71
N GLY A 127 -22.71 22.08 36.40
CA GLY A 127 -21.45 22.62 35.86
C GLY A 127 -20.27 21.66 35.93
N GLN A 128 -20.40 20.48 36.55
CA GLN A 128 -19.34 19.49 36.63
C GLN A 128 -19.39 18.48 35.48
N THR A 129 -18.23 17.88 35.22
CA THR A 129 -18.07 16.81 34.24
C THR A 129 -17.44 15.58 34.88
N THR A 130 -17.94 14.39 34.55
CA THR A 130 -17.44 13.10 35.06
C THR A 130 -17.42 12.05 33.96
N TYR A 131 -16.68 10.97 34.17
CA TYR A 131 -16.91 9.73 33.44
C TYR A 131 -18.17 9.05 33.97
N SER A 132 -18.97 8.50 33.06
CA SER A 132 -20.22 7.83 33.36
C SER A 132 -20.48 6.70 32.39
N GLN A 133 -21.37 5.80 32.76
CA GLN A 133 -21.89 4.78 31.88
C GLN A 133 -23.40 5.00 31.69
N LEU A 134 -23.83 5.08 30.43
CA LEU A 134 -25.24 5.12 30.08
C LEU A 134 -25.73 3.70 29.85
N MET A 135 -26.75 3.29 30.62
CA MET A 135 -27.43 2.01 30.45
C MET A 135 -28.78 2.28 29.79
N LEU A 136 -28.88 1.99 28.50
CA LEU A 136 -30.04 2.29 27.67
C LEU A 136 -31.07 1.16 27.76
N GLU A 137 -32.36 1.51 27.65
CA GLU A 137 -33.47 0.55 27.68
C GLU A 137 -33.72 -0.10 26.31
N GLN A 138 -33.12 0.44 25.25
CA GLN A 138 -33.18 -0.10 23.89
C GLN A 138 -31.79 0.00 23.26
N PRO A 139 -31.44 -0.92 22.35
CA PRO A 139 -30.19 -0.85 21.61
C PRO A 139 -30.13 0.38 20.71
N VAL A 140 -28.94 0.96 20.56
CA VAL A 140 -28.64 2.08 19.66
C VAL A 140 -27.40 1.76 18.82
N ALA A 141 -27.27 2.43 17.68
CA ALA A 141 -26.01 2.51 16.94
C ALA A 141 -25.28 3.78 17.38
N ALA A 142 -24.04 3.62 17.84
CA ALA A 142 -23.24 4.69 18.40
C ALA A 142 -21.77 4.51 18.01
N LEU A 143 -21.11 5.62 17.69
CA LEU A 143 -19.66 5.65 17.44
C LEU A 143 -18.93 6.33 18.58
N ARG A 144 -17.62 6.05 18.66
CA ARG A 144 -16.74 6.83 19.52
C ARG A 144 -16.82 8.31 19.11
N ARG A 145 -16.86 9.16 20.14
CA ARG A 145 -16.97 10.62 20.08
C ARG A 145 -18.29 11.16 19.54
N ASP A 146 -19.28 10.31 19.27
CA ASP A 146 -20.61 10.81 18.93
C ASP A 146 -21.12 11.71 20.06
N PRO A 147 -21.62 12.92 19.74
CA PRO A 147 -22.21 13.79 20.72
C PRO A 147 -23.58 13.24 21.13
N PHE A 148 -23.87 13.34 22.42
CA PHE A 148 -25.19 13.02 22.95
C PHE A 148 -25.68 14.13 23.88
N VAL A 149 -27.00 14.20 24.02
CA VAL A 149 -27.67 15.12 24.95
C VAL A 149 -28.51 14.31 25.92
N ILE A 150 -28.48 14.68 27.20
CA ILE A 150 -29.37 14.12 28.21
C ILE A 150 -30.41 15.14 28.66
N ARG A 151 -31.65 14.67 28.79
CA ARG A 151 -32.77 15.43 29.32
C ARG A 151 -33.38 14.71 30.51
N GLN A 152 -34.02 15.48 31.39
CA GLN A 152 -34.84 14.93 32.45
C GLN A 152 -35.94 14.02 31.90
N TYR A 153 -36.34 13.03 32.69
CA TYR A 153 -37.43 12.13 32.33
C TYR A 153 -38.75 12.88 32.15
N SER A 154 -39.08 13.76 33.09
CA SER A 154 -40.24 14.66 33.07
C SER A 154 -40.05 15.84 34.04
N PRO A 155 -40.32 17.10 33.64
CA PRO A 155 -40.47 17.55 32.25
C PRO A 155 -39.17 17.33 31.45
N PRO A 156 -39.21 17.21 30.11
CA PRO A 156 -38.02 16.92 29.31
C PRO A 156 -37.14 18.16 29.16
N LEU A 157 -36.53 18.63 30.25
CA LEU A 157 -35.56 19.73 30.23
C LEU A 157 -34.17 19.20 29.92
N THR A 158 -33.43 19.87 29.06
CA THR A 158 -32.01 19.55 28.83
C THR A 158 -31.21 19.82 30.09
N ILE A 159 -30.52 18.80 30.58
CA ILE A 159 -29.72 18.88 31.81
C ILE A 159 -28.23 18.70 31.57
N GLY A 160 -27.83 18.14 30.43
CA GLY A 160 -26.43 17.84 30.16
C GLY A 160 -26.22 17.18 28.82
N GLY A 161 -25.00 16.74 28.60
CA GLY A 161 -24.57 16.03 27.40
C GLY A 161 -23.08 15.77 27.42
N GLY A 162 -22.56 15.26 26.32
CA GLY A 162 -21.14 15.03 26.18
C GLY A 162 -20.81 14.14 24.99
N ILE A 163 -19.74 13.37 25.12
CA ILE A 163 -19.23 12.50 24.05
C ILE A 163 -19.16 11.04 24.51
N ILE A 164 -19.40 10.13 23.57
CA ILE A 164 -19.18 8.70 23.77
C ILE A 164 -17.68 8.41 23.71
N LEU A 165 -17.17 7.63 24.67
CA LEU A 165 -15.77 7.19 24.72
C LEU A 165 -15.64 5.73 24.24
N GLU A 166 -16.53 4.85 24.70
CA GLU A 166 -16.60 3.45 24.29
C GLU A 166 -18.06 3.05 24.03
N PRO A 167 -18.47 2.79 22.77
CA PRO A 167 -19.82 2.35 22.44
C PRO A 167 -20.13 0.92 22.87
N HIS A 168 -19.14 0.05 23.07
CA HIS A 168 -19.32 -1.35 23.47
C HIS A 168 -18.80 -1.61 24.87
N ALA A 169 -19.32 -0.86 25.83
CA ALA A 169 -18.81 -0.90 27.20
C ALA A 169 -19.21 -2.17 27.96
N GLU A 170 -18.27 -2.71 28.74
CA GLU A 170 -18.55 -3.74 29.75
C GLU A 170 -19.12 -3.11 31.04
N PRO A 171 -19.80 -3.89 31.90
CA PRO A 171 -20.28 -3.37 33.19
C PRO A 171 -19.11 -3.01 34.13
N HIS A 172 -18.93 -1.72 34.41
CA HIS A 172 -17.86 -1.25 35.30
C HIS A 172 -18.30 -1.16 36.75
N ARG A 173 -17.37 -1.26 37.71
CA ARG A 173 -17.61 -0.87 39.11
C ARG A 173 -17.44 0.64 39.27
N SER A 174 -18.18 1.24 40.21
CA SER A 174 -17.98 2.66 40.54
C SER A 174 -16.69 2.83 41.32
N ARG A 175 -15.96 3.93 41.08
CA ARG A 175 -14.68 4.28 41.69
C ARG A 175 -13.57 3.25 41.42
N ASP A 176 -13.62 2.60 40.26
CA ASP A 176 -12.55 1.71 39.81
C ASP A 176 -11.46 2.55 39.11
N GLU A 177 -10.30 2.68 39.74
CA GLU A 177 -9.20 3.51 39.23
C GLU A 177 -8.68 3.03 37.88
N ALA A 178 -8.64 1.71 37.62
CA ALA A 178 -8.16 1.17 36.35
C ALA A 178 -9.10 1.57 35.20
N VAL A 179 -10.42 1.48 35.44
CA VAL A 179 -11.43 1.93 34.47
C VAL A 179 -11.34 3.44 34.25
N LEU A 180 -11.18 4.24 35.30
CA LEU A 180 -11.06 5.69 35.18
C LEU A 180 -9.80 6.10 34.39
N GLN A 181 -8.67 5.42 34.59
CA GLN A 181 -7.46 5.62 33.80
C GLN A 181 -7.65 5.21 32.35
N GLN A 182 -8.30 4.07 32.08
CA GLN A 182 -8.63 3.64 30.72
C GLN A 182 -9.51 4.67 30.00
N LEU A 183 -10.59 5.13 30.64
CA LEU A 183 -11.49 6.13 30.07
C LEU A 183 -10.81 7.48 29.87
N ALA A 184 -9.91 7.88 30.77
CA ALA A 184 -9.07 9.07 30.58
C ALA A 184 -8.10 8.91 29.40
N GLY A 185 -7.58 7.71 29.16
CA GLY A 185 -6.81 7.38 27.96
C GLY A 185 -7.63 7.51 26.68
N LEU A 186 -8.85 6.96 26.68
CA LEU A 186 -9.79 7.05 25.55
C LEU A 186 -10.27 8.50 25.29
N GLU A 187 -10.44 9.32 26.34
CA GLU A 187 -10.75 10.74 26.17
C GLU A 187 -9.56 11.51 25.58
N LYS A 188 -8.34 11.15 25.98
CA LYS A 188 -7.08 11.75 25.52
C LYS A 188 -6.56 11.18 24.20
N GLU A 189 -7.29 10.25 23.56
CA GLU A 189 -6.86 9.56 22.34
C GLU A 189 -6.31 10.58 21.33
N ASN A 190 -4.99 10.52 21.15
CA ASN A 190 -4.21 11.55 20.48
C ASN A 190 -4.55 11.52 18.98
N PRO A 191 -4.98 12.64 18.37
CA PRO A 191 -5.25 12.69 16.93
C PRO A 191 -4.10 12.12 16.08
N ALA A 192 -2.85 12.30 16.51
CA ALA A 192 -1.67 11.72 15.87
C ALA A 192 -1.64 10.19 15.96
N GLU A 193 -1.94 9.60 17.12
CA GLU A 193 -1.97 8.14 17.30
C GLU A 193 -3.09 7.50 16.48
N ARG A 194 -4.27 8.12 16.45
CA ARG A 194 -5.40 7.65 15.63
C ARG A 194 -5.07 7.69 14.14
N LEU A 195 -4.47 8.79 13.68
CA LEU A 195 -4.03 8.95 12.30
C LEU A 195 -2.97 7.90 11.92
N LEU A 196 -2.00 7.66 12.81
CA LEU A 196 -0.97 6.64 12.61
C LEU A 196 -1.57 5.23 12.58
N HIS A 197 -2.48 4.90 13.48
CA HIS A 197 -3.18 3.61 13.48
C HIS A 197 -3.98 3.39 12.18
N SER A 198 -4.66 4.43 11.68
CA SER A 198 -5.36 4.38 10.39
C SER A 198 -4.42 4.08 9.22
N LEU A 199 -3.22 4.68 9.21
CA LEU A 199 -2.18 4.39 8.21
C LEU A 199 -1.63 2.96 8.33
N LEU A 200 -1.35 2.48 9.54
CA LEU A 200 -0.87 1.12 9.80
C LEU A 200 -1.89 0.04 9.43
N SER A 201 -3.18 0.38 9.39
CA SER A 201 -4.25 -0.52 8.95
C SER A 201 -4.36 -0.63 7.41
N HIS A 202 -3.72 0.27 6.65
CA HIS A 202 -3.79 0.34 5.18
C HIS A 202 -2.39 0.33 4.55
N THR A 203 -1.61 -0.70 4.87
CA THR A 203 -0.17 -0.79 4.51
C THR A 203 0.13 -0.94 3.02
N ASP A 204 -0.86 -1.27 2.20
CA ASP A 204 -0.75 -1.50 0.76
C ASP A 204 -0.96 -0.24 -0.08
N GLN A 205 -1.26 0.91 0.53
CA GLN A 205 -1.65 2.13 -0.17
C GLN A 205 -0.91 3.37 0.35
N ILE A 206 -0.68 4.32 -0.55
CA ILE A 206 -0.23 5.67 -0.20
C ILE A 206 -1.48 6.50 0.08
N ALA A 207 -1.62 7.04 1.29
CA ALA A 207 -2.81 7.75 1.71
C ALA A 207 -2.81 9.20 1.20
N SER A 208 -3.88 9.63 0.54
CA SER A 208 -4.14 11.05 0.30
C SER A 208 -4.68 11.73 1.56
N LEU A 209 -4.70 13.07 1.62
CA LEU A 209 -5.38 13.80 2.71
C LEU A 209 -6.85 13.38 2.85
N GLN A 210 -7.53 13.08 1.74
CA GLN A 210 -8.91 12.61 1.75
C GLN A 210 -9.04 11.22 2.38
N ASN A 211 -8.14 10.29 2.05
CA ASN A 211 -8.09 8.97 2.66
C ASN A 211 -7.82 9.07 4.17
N LEU A 212 -6.84 9.89 4.55
CA LEU A 212 -6.52 10.12 5.96
C LEU A 212 -7.74 10.64 6.73
N LYS A 213 -8.47 11.61 6.19
CA LYS A 213 -9.72 12.11 6.77
C LYS A 213 -10.77 11.01 6.90
N GLN A 214 -10.96 10.21 5.85
CA GLN A 214 -11.96 9.15 5.83
C GLN A 214 -11.64 8.03 6.84
N TRP A 215 -10.39 7.58 6.90
CA TRP A 215 -9.98 6.47 7.77
C TRP A 215 -9.84 6.88 9.22
N SER A 216 -9.37 8.10 9.47
CA SER A 216 -9.18 8.62 10.83
C SER A 216 -10.41 9.31 11.38
N GLY A 217 -11.40 9.69 10.56
CA GLY A 217 -12.59 10.43 11.02
C GLY A 217 -12.26 11.76 11.73
N LEU A 218 -11.06 12.31 11.53
CA LEU A 218 -10.62 13.57 12.11
C LEU A 218 -11.19 14.77 11.34
N THR A 219 -11.36 15.88 12.06
CA THR A 219 -11.68 17.17 11.43
C THR A 219 -10.44 17.73 10.71
N ASP A 220 -10.62 18.66 9.76
CA ASP A 220 -9.47 19.22 9.02
C ASP A 220 -8.41 19.91 9.92
N PRO A 221 -8.78 20.67 10.97
CA PRO A 221 -7.81 21.23 11.92
C PRO A 221 -7.04 20.15 12.69
N ASP A 222 -7.75 19.15 13.23
CA ASP A 222 -7.14 18.07 14.01
C ASP A 222 -6.23 17.19 13.14
N LEU A 223 -6.66 16.91 11.91
CA LEU A 223 -5.89 16.15 10.94
C LEU A 223 -4.58 16.85 10.59
N ARG A 224 -4.61 18.16 10.32
CA ARG A 224 -3.39 18.94 10.03
C ARG A 224 -2.44 18.96 11.22
N SER A 225 -2.94 19.26 12.42
CA SER A 225 -2.10 19.27 13.62
C SER A 225 -1.50 17.89 13.93
N ALA A 226 -2.28 16.82 13.72
CA ALA A 226 -1.81 15.44 13.88
C ALA A 226 -0.72 15.09 12.86
N LEU A 227 -0.96 15.44 11.60
CA LEU A 227 -0.05 15.14 10.50
C LEU A 227 1.26 15.92 10.64
N ASP A 228 1.22 17.22 10.94
CA ASP A 228 2.40 18.05 11.16
C ASP A 228 3.28 17.47 12.27
N ARG A 229 2.66 17.00 13.36
CA ARG A 229 3.36 16.34 14.46
C ARG A 229 4.00 15.02 14.00
N LEU A 230 3.28 14.15 13.32
CA LEU A 230 3.81 12.86 12.84
C LEU A 230 4.93 13.03 11.80
N LEU A 231 4.85 14.08 10.98
CA LEU A 231 5.92 14.44 10.03
C LEU A 231 7.17 14.94 10.78
N ALA A 232 7.00 15.77 11.80
CA ALA A 232 8.10 16.25 12.65
C ALA A 232 8.77 15.09 13.43
N ASP A 233 7.95 14.16 13.94
CA ASP A 233 8.40 12.98 14.68
C ASP A 233 8.94 11.86 13.75
N GLN A 234 8.94 12.06 12.42
CA GLN A 234 9.34 11.08 11.39
C GLN A 234 8.57 9.75 11.47
N ALA A 235 7.39 9.74 12.07
CA ALA A 235 6.50 8.58 12.14
C ALA A 235 5.72 8.37 10.82
N VAL A 236 5.60 9.42 10.00
CA VAL A 236 4.96 9.41 8.69
C VAL A 236 5.89 10.08 7.68
N TYR A 237 6.00 9.49 6.48
CA TYR A 237 6.74 10.07 5.38
C TYR A 237 5.80 10.62 4.29
N PRO A 238 6.04 11.84 3.79
CA PRO A 238 5.35 12.36 2.63
C PRO A 238 5.98 11.82 1.34
N THR A 239 5.18 11.64 0.30
CA THR A 239 5.64 11.20 -1.03
C THR A 239 4.82 11.85 -2.13
N ALA A 240 5.43 12.10 -3.28
CA ALA A 240 4.73 12.58 -4.46
C ALA A 240 4.02 11.40 -5.13
N SER A 241 2.69 11.42 -5.17
CA SER A 241 1.88 10.41 -5.86
C SER A 241 1.11 11.07 -7.01
N GLY A 242 1.76 11.18 -8.18
CA GLY A 242 1.21 11.95 -9.30
C GLY A 242 1.25 13.46 -8.98
N ASP A 243 0.14 14.16 -9.16
CA ASP A 243 0.02 15.61 -8.90
C ASP A 243 -0.29 15.96 -7.43
N ALA A 244 -0.39 14.98 -6.53
CA ALA A 244 -0.77 15.19 -5.14
C ALA A 244 0.22 14.58 -4.12
N LEU A 245 0.31 15.21 -2.95
CA LEU A 245 1.03 14.69 -1.78
C LEU A 245 0.29 13.49 -1.18
N GLY A 246 1.01 12.40 -0.99
CA GLY A 246 0.57 11.20 -0.30
C GLY A 246 1.41 10.92 0.94
N TYR A 247 0.91 10.06 1.83
CA TYR A 247 1.50 9.77 3.12
C TYR A 247 1.55 8.26 3.39
N ILE A 248 2.63 7.82 4.02
CA ILE A 248 2.80 6.43 4.48
C ILE A 248 3.40 6.42 5.89
N ALA A 249 3.01 5.46 6.72
CA ALA A 249 3.66 5.24 8.01
C ALA A 249 5.13 4.79 7.79
N ALA A 250 6.05 5.41 8.52
CA ALA A 250 7.47 5.11 8.44
C ALA A 250 7.77 3.64 8.77
N GLU A 251 7.04 3.07 9.72
CA GLU A 251 7.14 1.65 10.11
C GLU A 251 6.87 0.71 8.93
N VAL A 252 5.87 1.00 8.09
CA VAL A 252 5.52 0.18 6.92
C VAL A 252 6.69 0.15 5.93
N LEU A 253 7.24 1.33 5.62
CA LEU A 253 8.37 1.46 4.70
C LEU A 253 9.62 0.77 5.26
N ASN A 254 9.94 0.99 6.53
CA ASN A 254 11.10 0.39 7.20
C ASN A 254 10.99 -1.14 7.30
N THR A 255 9.80 -1.65 7.59
CA THR A 255 9.52 -3.10 7.61
C THR A 255 9.70 -3.70 6.22
N LEU A 256 9.21 -3.04 5.18
CA LEU A 256 9.40 -3.46 3.80
C LEU A 256 10.90 -3.46 3.41
N LYS A 257 11.63 -2.39 3.73
CA LYS A 257 13.08 -2.30 3.49
C LYS A 257 13.83 -3.48 4.13
N THR A 258 13.49 -3.79 5.37
CA THR A 258 14.07 -4.92 6.12
C THR A 258 13.76 -6.26 5.44
N LYS A 259 12.50 -6.47 5.04
CA LYS A 259 12.09 -7.68 4.31
C LYS A 259 12.83 -7.83 2.98
N ILE A 260 12.96 -6.76 2.20
CA ILE A 260 13.69 -6.78 0.91
C ILE A 260 15.14 -7.24 1.12
N VAL A 261 15.85 -6.62 2.06
CA VAL A 261 17.25 -6.99 2.35
C VAL A 261 17.36 -8.45 2.81
N GLN A 262 16.45 -8.89 3.67
CA GLN A 262 16.42 -10.28 4.13
C GLN A 262 16.11 -11.26 2.99
N SER A 263 15.16 -10.93 2.10
CA SER A 263 14.84 -11.73 0.92
C SER A 263 16.02 -11.85 -0.03
N LEU A 264 16.76 -10.75 -0.27
CA LEU A 264 17.98 -10.77 -1.08
C LEU A 264 19.06 -11.65 -0.45
N LYS A 265 19.27 -11.55 0.86
CA LYS A 265 20.23 -12.39 1.58
C LYS A 265 19.90 -13.88 1.43
N THR A 266 18.65 -14.26 1.72
CA THR A 266 18.19 -15.66 1.59
C THR A 266 18.24 -16.15 0.14
N PHE A 267 17.98 -15.28 -0.84
CA PHE A 267 18.11 -15.61 -2.25
C PHE A 267 19.57 -15.93 -2.62
N HIS A 268 20.51 -15.09 -2.22
CA HIS A 268 21.94 -15.28 -2.49
C HIS A 268 22.53 -16.50 -1.79
N GLU A 269 22.03 -16.85 -0.61
CA GLU A 269 22.40 -18.09 0.09
C GLU A 269 21.90 -19.35 -0.66
N LYS A 270 20.71 -19.28 -1.27
CA LYS A 270 20.10 -20.41 -2.00
C LYS A 270 20.62 -20.55 -3.43
N GLU A 271 20.87 -19.43 -4.10
CA GLU A 271 21.32 -19.38 -5.50
C GLU A 271 22.59 -18.52 -5.65
N PRO A 272 23.74 -18.95 -5.09
CA PRO A 272 24.98 -18.14 -5.03
C PRO A 272 25.57 -17.77 -6.39
N LEU A 273 25.11 -18.44 -7.45
CA LEU A 273 25.58 -18.26 -8.82
C LEU A 273 24.74 -17.28 -9.64
N ARG A 274 23.60 -16.82 -9.13
CA ARG A 274 22.81 -15.78 -9.81
C ARG A 274 23.31 -14.40 -9.40
N PRO A 275 23.44 -13.46 -10.35
CA PRO A 275 23.87 -12.09 -10.05
C PRO A 275 22.91 -11.32 -9.16
N GLY A 276 21.62 -11.63 -9.25
CA GLY A 276 20.55 -10.95 -8.54
C GLY A 276 19.18 -11.52 -8.90
N ILE A 277 18.16 -10.92 -8.31
CA ILE A 277 16.76 -11.29 -8.50
C ILE A 277 16.05 -10.20 -9.30
N ASN A 278 15.13 -10.57 -10.20
CA ASN A 278 14.36 -9.56 -10.92
C ASN A 278 13.34 -8.89 -9.98
N LYS A 279 12.94 -7.65 -10.30
CA LYS A 279 12.03 -6.86 -9.44
C LYS A 279 10.68 -7.54 -9.21
N ALA A 280 10.11 -8.21 -10.22
CA ALA A 280 8.80 -8.86 -10.11
C ALA A 280 8.82 -10.05 -9.13
N GLU A 281 9.89 -10.84 -9.19
CA GLU A 281 10.14 -11.98 -8.29
C GLU A 281 10.41 -11.49 -6.87
N LEU A 282 11.28 -10.48 -6.71
CA LEU A 282 11.55 -9.87 -5.40
C LEU A 282 10.28 -9.29 -4.76
N LYS A 283 9.44 -8.61 -5.55
CA LYS A 283 8.14 -8.08 -5.12
C LYS A 283 7.23 -9.20 -4.60
N LYS A 284 7.17 -10.32 -5.32
CA LYS A 284 6.37 -11.50 -4.95
C LYS A 284 6.86 -12.13 -3.64
N ILE A 285 8.18 -12.23 -3.44
CA ILE A 285 8.77 -12.79 -2.22
C ILE A 285 8.57 -11.86 -1.02
N ALA A 286 8.76 -10.55 -1.21
CA ALA A 286 8.65 -9.56 -0.13
C ALA A 286 7.21 -9.42 0.40
N GLY A 287 6.21 -9.50 -0.49
CA GLY A 287 4.78 -9.49 -0.15
C GLY A 287 4.30 -8.25 0.60
N GLY A 288 3.03 -8.25 1.02
CA GLY A 288 2.43 -7.15 1.80
C GLY A 288 2.50 -5.81 1.09
N ALA A 289 3.07 -4.78 1.75
CA ALA A 289 3.27 -3.43 1.21
C ALA A 289 4.06 -3.41 -0.12
N ALA A 290 4.87 -4.44 -0.41
CA ALA A 290 5.54 -4.60 -1.70
C ALA A 290 4.55 -4.69 -2.87
N SER A 291 3.29 -5.07 -2.63
CA SER A 291 2.29 -5.23 -3.69
C SER A 291 2.02 -3.93 -4.45
N SER A 292 2.17 -2.79 -3.80
CA SER A 292 2.11 -1.47 -4.44
C SER A 292 3.43 -1.16 -5.16
N PRO A 293 3.41 -0.96 -6.51
CA PRO A 293 4.61 -0.62 -7.27
C PRO A 293 5.32 0.62 -6.73
N LYS A 294 4.56 1.68 -6.41
CA LYS A 294 5.11 2.96 -5.92
C LYS A 294 5.85 2.81 -4.59
N ILE A 295 5.29 2.06 -3.64
CA ILE A 295 5.91 1.84 -2.32
C ILE A 295 7.16 0.97 -2.48
N PHE A 296 7.09 -0.06 -3.33
CA PHE A 296 8.21 -0.94 -3.61
C PHE A 296 9.38 -0.21 -4.28
N ASP A 297 9.11 0.57 -5.33
CA ASP A 297 10.14 1.35 -6.03
C ASP A 297 10.77 2.42 -5.13
N TRP A 298 9.98 3.04 -4.24
CA TRP A 298 10.51 3.96 -3.23
C TRP A 298 11.44 3.24 -2.25
N ALA A 299 11.04 2.09 -1.71
CA ALA A 299 11.89 1.30 -0.82
C ALA A 299 13.21 0.89 -1.49
N LEU A 300 13.18 0.48 -2.76
CA LEU A 300 14.40 0.18 -3.53
C LEU A 300 15.30 1.41 -3.69
N LYS A 301 14.72 2.56 -4.05
CA LYS A 301 15.48 3.80 -4.23
C LYS A 301 16.18 4.24 -2.94
N GLU A 302 15.52 4.16 -1.79
CA GLU A 302 16.15 4.46 -0.50
C GLU A 302 17.23 3.44 -0.14
N LEU A 303 16.97 2.14 -0.32
CA LEU A 303 17.98 1.11 -0.06
C LEU A 303 19.22 1.25 -0.95
N ALA A 304 19.05 1.68 -2.20
CA ALA A 304 20.15 1.94 -3.12
C ALA A 304 20.93 3.20 -2.69
N ALA A 305 20.23 4.27 -2.29
CA ALA A 305 20.85 5.48 -1.76
C ALA A 305 21.63 5.22 -0.45
N ASP A 306 21.10 4.32 0.40
CA ASP A 306 21.75 3.85 1.63
C ASP A 306 22.93 2.87 1.35
N GLY A 307 23.19 2.51 0.09
CA GLY A 307 24.24 1.55 -0.29
C GLY A 307 23.99 0.12 0.18
N LYS A 308 22.74 -0.25 0.51
CA LYS A 308 22.39 -1.61 0.97
C LYS A 308 22.13 -2.57 -0.18
N ILE A 309 21.71 -2.05 -1.33
CA ILE A 309 21.44 -2.83 -2.54
C ILE A 309 22.10 -2.17 -3.75
N GLU A 310 22.31 -2.98 -4.78
CA GLU A 310 22.73 -2.55 -6.10
C GLU A 310 21.62 -2.92 -7.09
N GLU A 311 21.14 -1.93 -7.84
CA GLU A 311 20.14 -2.11 -8.88
C GLU A 311 20.79 -1.96 -10.25
N GLN A 312 20.54 -2.94 -11.13
CA GLN A 312 20.90 -2.88 -12.55
C GLN A 312 19.67 -3.19 -13.42
N PRO A 313 19.69 -2.84 -14.72
CA PRO A 313 18.64 -3.24 -15.64
C PRO A 313 18.37 -4.76 -15.58
N GLY A 314 17.18 -5.13 -15.11
CA GLY A 314 16.74 -6.53 -15.04
C GLY A 314 16.94 -7.24 -13.70
N TRP A 315 17.79 -6.73 -12.78
CA TRP A 315 18.02 -7.40 -11.50
C TRP A 315 18.43 -6.45 -10.36
N VAL A 316 18.20 -6.93 -9.13
CA VAL A 316 18.56 -6.28 -7.88
C VAL A 316 19.36 -7.27 -7.04
N ARG A 317 20.42 -6.81 -6.38
CA ARG A 317 21.21 -7.63 -5.44
C ARG A 317 21.56 -6.86 -4.18
N GLN A 318 21.98 -7.58 -3.14
CA GLN A 318 22.54 -6.96 -1.94
C GLN A 318 23.91 -6.37 -2.28
N SER A 319 24.19 -5.16 -1.80
CA SER A 319 25.48 -4.54 -2.07
C SER A 319 26.62 -5.36 -1.46
N GLY A 320 27.73 -5.46 -2.20
CA GLY A 320 28.89 -6.28 -1.81
C GLY A 320 28.72 -7.78 -2.05
N PHE A 321 27.59 -8.25 -2.57
CA PHE A 321 27.47 -9.63 -3.02
C PHE A 321 28.39 -9.89 -4.21
N GLN A 322 29.23 -10.92 -4.09
CA GLN A 322 30.11 -11.40 -5.16
C GLN A 322 29.84 -12.87 -5.40
N ILE A 323 29.67 -13.23 -6.68
CA ILE A 323 29.53 -14.62 -7.09
C ILE A 323 30.88 -15.30 -6.88
N ARG A 324 30.91 -16.33 -6.04
CA ARG A 324 32.09 -17.17 -5.81
C ARG A 324 31.83 -18.56 -6.36
N LEU A 325 32.65 -18.97 -7.31
CA LEU A 325 32.62 -20.32 -7.86
C LEU A 325 33.38 -21.26 -6.92
N SER A 326 32.94 -22.52 -6.86
CA SER A 326 33.74 -23.57 -6.24
C SER A 326 34.98 -23.88 -7.11
N ALA A 327 36.02 -24.51 -6.57
CA ALA A 327 37.20 -24.88 -7.36
C ALA A 327 36.86 -25.74 -8.60
N ALA A 328 35.85 -26.61 -8.50
CA ALA A 328 35.36 -27.41 -9.62
C ALA A 328 34.60 -26.56 -10.67
N ASP A 329 33.80 -25.60 -10.19
CA ASP A 329 33.11 -24.65 -11.07
C ASP A 329 34.09 -23.68 -11.74
N GLU A 330 35.18 -23.28 -11.08
CA GLU A 330 36.24 -22.43 -11.65
C GLU A 330 37.00 -23.13 -12.78
N GLN A 331 37.30 -24.42 -12.64
CA GLN A 331 37.90 -25.21 -13.71
C GLN A 331 36.98 -25.27 -14.93
N THR A 332 35.70 -25.52 -14.69
CA THR A 332 34.69 -25.59 -15.75
C THR A 332 34.48 -24.22 -16.40
N ALA A 333 34.40 -23.15 -15.61
CA ALA A 333 34.27 -21.77 -16.09
C ALA A 333 35.47 -21.37 -16.96
N SER A 334 36.69 -21.72 -16.55
CA SER A 334 37.90 -21.47 -17.34
C SER A 334 37.89 -22.22 -18.67
N ALA A 335 37.41 -23.47 -18.68
CA ALA A 335 37.27 -24.27 -19.90
C ALA A 335 36.19 -23.71 -20.84
N ILE A 336 35.05 -23.24 -20.30
CA ILE A 336 34.00 -22.54 -21.08
C ILE A 336 34.57 -21.27 -21.72
N LEU A 337 35.24 -20.42 -20.95
CA LEU A 337 35.81 -19.17 -21.46
C LEU A 337 36.87 -19.42 -22.54
N ALA A 338 37.71 -20.43 -22.37
CA ALA A 338 38.69 -20.83 -23.39
C ALA A 338 37.99 -21.31 -24.68
N ALA A 339 36.92 -22.09 -24.57
CA ALA A 339 36.16 -22.58 -25.72
C ALA A 339 35.45 -21.44 -26.47
N LEU A 340 34.90 -20.44 -25.75
CA LEU A 340 34.30 -19.26 -26.33
C LEU A 340 35.36 -18.34 -26.99
N ALA A 341 36.50 -18.15 -26.32
CA ALA A 341 37.59 -17.30 -26.82
C ALA A 341 38.32 -17.90 -28.03
N ALA A 342 38.30 -19.22 -28.22
CA ALA A 342 38.89 -19.87 -29.39
C ALA A 342 38.21 -19.48 -30.71
N GLN A 343 36.92 -19.13 -30.67
CA GLN A 343 36.16 -18.65 -31.83
C GLN A 343 35.36 -17.39 -31.44
N PRO A 344 36.03 -16.24 -31.28
CA PRO A 344 35.45 -15.05 -30.62
C PRO A 344 34.25 -14.47 -31.37
N PHE A 345 34.16 -14.65 -32.70
CA PHE A 345 33.06 -14.14 -33.54
C PHE A 345 32.06 -15.21 -33.97
N ALA A 346 32.32 -16.48 -33.63
CA ALA A 346 31.45 -17.61 -33.92
C ALA A 346 31.50 -18.63 -32.76
N PRO A 347 31.17 -18.21 -31.53
CA PRO A 347 31.32 -19.06 -30.35
C PRO A 347 30.38 -20.29 -30.42
N PRO A 348 30.79 -21.42 -29.81
CA PRO A 348 29.92 -22.59 -29.66
C PRO A 348 28.68 -22.25 -28.83
N ASP A 349 27.55 -22.87 -29.14
CA ASP A 349 26.32 -22.74 -28.35
C ASP A 349 26.32 -23.64 -27.10
N GLU A 350 25.30 -23.52 -26.24
CA GLU A 350 25.21 -24.28 -24.98
C GLU A 350 25.33 -25.80 -25.17
N LYS A 351 24.80 -26.35 -26.27
CA LYS A 351 24.84 -27.79 -26.55
C LYS A 351 26.23 -28.22 -27.01
N GLU A 352 26.83 -27.47 -27.91
CA GLU A 352 28.22 -27.72 -28.33
C GLU A 352 29.20 -27.62 -27.15
N LEU A 353 29.01 -26.66 -26.25
CA LEU A 353 29.82 -26.55 -25.02
C LEU A 353 29.65 -27.77 -24.11
N ALA A 354 28.41 -28.23 -23.94
CA ALA A 354 28.11 -29.43 -23.14
C ALA A 354 28.77 -30.70 -23.71
N GLU A 355 28.72 -30.88 -25.03
CA GLU A 355 29.37 -31.99 -25.72
C GLU A 355 30.91 -31.93 -25.61
N ARG A 356 31.50 -30.75 -25.89
CA ARG A 356 32.97 -30.56 -25.85
C ARG A 356 33.54 -30.75 -24.45
N LEU A 357 32.84 -30.27 -23.43
CA LEU A 357 33.27 -30.35 -22.03
C LEU A 357 32.79 -31.62 -21.32
N GLN A 358 32.06 -32.49 -22.02
CA GLN A 358 31.47 -33.73 -21.48
C GLN A 358 30.69 -33.50 -20.18
N LYS A 359 29.89 -32.43 -20.16
CA LYS A 359 29.10 -32.02 -19.00
C LYS A 359 27.63 -31.87 -19.36
N PRO A 360 26.71 -32.08 -18.40
CA PRO A 360 25.29 -31.85 -18.66
C PRO A 360 25.00 -30.38 -19.05
N VAL A 361 24.09 -30.18 -20.00
CA VAL A 361 23.70 -28.84 -20.48
C VAL A 361 23.25 -27.92 -19.33
N HIS A 362 22.55 -28.45 -18.32
CA HIS A 362 22.11 -27.66 -17.17
C HIS A 362 23.28 -27.15 -16.31
N GLU A 363 24.39 -27.88 -16.25
CA GLU A 363 25.59 -27.46 -15.51
C GLU A 363 26.32 -26.35 -16.27
N ILE A 364 26.45 -26.49 -17.60
CA ILE A 364 27.00 -25.45 -18.48
C ILE A 364 26.18 -24.17 -18.37
N ARG A 365 24.85 -24.26 -18.48
CA ARG A 365 23.95 -23.12 -18.35
C ARG A 365 24.07 -22.43 -16.99
N ARG A 366 24.16 -23.20 -15.90
CA ARG A 366 24.37 -22.67 -14.54
C ARG A 366 25.65 -21.84 -14.45
N ILE A 367 26.75 -22.32 -15.03
CA ILE A 367 28.06 -21.64 -14.99
C ILE A 367 28.11 -20.46 -15.95
N LEU A 368 27.50 -20.56 -17.14
CA LEU A 368 27.33 -19.43 -18.06
C LEU A 368 26.54 -18.28 -17.40
N GLY A 369 25.47 -18.60 -16.68
CA GLY A 369 24.72 -17.62 -15.89
C GLY A 369 25.57 -16.95 -14.81
N ALA A 370 26.44 -17.71 -14.13
CA ALA A 370 27.39 -17.17 -13.17
C ALA A 370 28.43 -16.24 -13.81
N LEU A 371 29.00 -16.66 -14.96
CA LEU A 371 29.96 -15.87 -15.73
C LEU A 371 29.33 -14.60 -16.28
N GLN A 372 28.07 -14.65 -16.71
CA GLN A 372 27.30 -13.48 -17.14
C GLN A 372 27.09 -12.52 -15.96
N GLY A 373 26.76 -13.06 -14.78
CA GLY A 373 26.63 -12.28 -13.56
C GLY A 373 27.93 -11.64 -13.05
N MET A 374 29.08 -12.20 -13.42
CA MET A 374 30.41 -11.62 -13.20
C MET A 374 30.87 -10.70 -14.33
N ASP A 375 30.02 -10.42 -15.30
CA ASP A 375 30.31 -9.59 -16.49
C ASP A 375 31.41 -10.16 -17.43
N ARG A 376 31.79 -11.43 -17.29
CA ARG A 376 32.83 -12.09 -18.11
C ARG A 376 32.31 -12.58 -19.47
N VAL A 377 31.02 -12.87 -19.55
CA VAL A 377 30.33 -13.20 -20.81
C VAL A 377 29.09 -12.33 -20.98
N LEU A 378 28.68 -12.16 -22.22
CA LEU A 378 27.45 -11.50 -22.63
C LEU A 378 26.52 -12.53 -23.28
N HIS A 379 25.29 -12.60 -22.82
CA HIS A 379 24.21 -13.34 -23.47
C HIS A 379 23.47 -12.41 -24.44
N LEU A 380 23.23 -12.85 -25.67
CA LEU A 380 22.55 -12.07 -26.70
C LEU A 380 21.10 -12.55 -26.90
N GLU A 381 20.92 -13.60 -27.72
CA GLU A 381 19.64 -14.25 -27.98
C GLU A 381 19.83 -15.77 -28.03
N GLY A 382 18.80 -16.51 -27.60
CA GLY A 382 18.80 -17.97 -27.62
C GLY A 382 19.90 -18.55 -26.73
N ASP A 383 20.75 -19.40 -27.29
CA ASP A 383 21.81 -20.13 -26.58
C ASP A 383 23.22 -19.55 -26.87
N LEU A 384 23.30 -18.27 -27.29
CA LEU A 384 24.53 -17.62 -27.72
C LEU A 384 25.17 -16.76 -26.61
N TYR A 385 26.42 -17.10 -26.28
CA TYR A 385 27.23 -16.35 -25.31
C TYR A 385 28.55 -15.93 -25.95
N PHE A 386 28.96 -14.70 -25.70
CA PHE A 386 30.23 -14.14 -26.16
C PHE A 386 31.07 -13.75 -24.95
N VAL A 387 32.38 -13.93 -25.01
CA VAL A 387 33.28 -13.35 -24.01
C VAL A 387 33.28 -11.83 -24.15
N ARG A 388 33.35 -11.12 -23.02
CA ARG A 388 33.28 -9.65 -22.98
C ARG A 388 34.30 -9.01 -23.93
N GLU A 389 35.51 -9.55 -23.94
CA GLU A 389 36.63 -9.10 -24.76
C GLU A 389 36.33 -9.19 -26.27
N ALA A 390 35.61 -10.23 -26.70
CA ALA A 390 35.21 -10.39 -28.10
C ALA A 390 34.17 -9.34 -28.51
N VAL A 391 33.21 -9.03 -27.64
CA VAL A 391 32.21 -7.99 -27.90
C VAL A 391 32.87 -6.61 -28.01
N THR A 392 33.79 -6.29 -27.11
CA THR A 392 34.56 -5.03 -27.16
C THR A 392 35.39 -4.92 -28.44
N GLU A 393 35.96 -6.02 -28.92
CA GLU A 393 36.68 -6.07 -30.19
C GLU A 393 35.75 -5.86 -31.40
N ILE A 394 34.54 -6.46 -31.37
CA ILE A 394 33.51 -6.24 -32.40
C ILE A 394 33.09 -4.76 -32.43
N GLU A 395 32.86 -4.15 -31.27
CA GLU A 395 32.52 -2.72 -31.15
C GLU A 395 33.60 -1.83 -31.78
N LYS A 396 34.88 -2.11 -31.50
CA LYS A 396 36.00 -1.37 -32.11
C LYS A 396 36.03 -1.49 -33.63
N ARG A 397 35.84 -2.70 -34.17
CA ARG A 397 35.80 -2.93 -35.62
C ARG A 397 34.62 -2.21 -36.28
N LEU A 398 33.46 -2.23 -35.63
CA LEU A 398 32.26 -1.55 -36.11
C LEU A 398 32.43 -0.03 -36.08
N ALA A 399 33.03 0.52 -35.02
CA ALA A 399 33.34 1.95 -34.94
C ALA A 399 34.34 2.38 -36.03
N ALA A 400 35.42 1.61 -36.25
CA ALA A 400 36.41 1.89 -37.30
C ALA A 400 35.79 1.80 -38.72
N TYR A 401 34.86 0.87 -38.93
CA TYR A 401 34.06 0.83 -40.16
C TYR A 401 33.21 2.09 -40.32
N GLY A 402 32.56 2.53 -39.23
CA GLY A 402 31.74 3.73 -39.14
C GLY A 402 32.45 5.04 -39.51
N GLU A 403 33.77 5.13 -39.30
CA GLU A 403 34.59 6.29 -39.70
C GLU A 403 34.68 6.46 -41.23
N HIS A 404 34.57 5.35 -41.96
CA HIS A 404 34.70 5.32 -43.42
C HIS A 404 33.34 5.21 -44.12
N GLN A 405 32.39 4.52 -43.49
CA GLN A 405 31.06 4.30 -44.02
C GLN A 405 30.03 4.36 -42.87
N SER A 406 29.08 5.29 -42.98
CA SER A 406 28.08 5.55 -41.94
C SER A 406 26.96 4.51 -41.85
N ASP A 407 26.89 3.58 -42.80
CA ASP A 407 25.84 2.57 -42.88
C ASP A 407 26.40 1.16 -43.15
N ILE A 408 25.73 0.14 -42.61
CA ILE A 408 26.15 -1.25 -42.75
C ILE A 408 24.96 -2.18 -42.95
N SER A 409 25.03 -3.03 -43.97
CA SER A 409 24.11 -4.14 -44.17
C SER A 409 24.49 -5.34 -43.32
N VAL A 410 23.53 -6.26 -43.10
CA VAL A 410 23.82 -7.55 -42.41
C VAL A 410 24.91 -8.35 -43.14
N SER A 411 24.96 -8.27 -44.47
CA SER A 411 25.97 -8.96 -45.29
C SER A 411 27.37 -8.38 -45.08
N GLN A 412 27.50 -7.05 -45.08
CA GLN A 412 28.77 -6.36 -44.81
C GLN A 412 29.26 -6.61 -43.37
N PHE A 413 28.37 -6.57 -42.39
CA PHE A 413 28.72 -6.87 -41.00
C PHE A 413 29.20 -8.32 -40.82
N ARG A 414 28.56 -9.26 -41.52
CA ARG A 414 28.98 -10.66 -41.55
C ARG A 414 30.40 -10.82 -42.13
N GLU A 415 30.71 -10.10 -43.20
CA GLU A 415 32.03 -10.09 -43.84
C GLU A 415 33.08 -9.44 -42.95
N LEU A 416 32.75 -8.32 -42.29
CA LEU A 416 33.62 -7.61 -41.35
C LEU A 416 34.12 -8.51 -40.21
N LEU A 417 33.24 -9.37 -39.69
CA LEU A 417 33.56 -10.28 -38.59
C LEU A 417 33.96 -11.70 -39.05
N ALA A 418 33.94 -11.97 -40.36
CA ALA A 418 34.11 -13.30 -40.94
C ALA A 418 33.23 -14.36 -40.24
N THR A 419 31.97 -14.02 -39.96
CA THR A 419 31.03 -14.85 -39.19
C THR A 419 29.84 -15.33 -40.05
N SER A 420 28.86 -15.97 -39.44
CA SER A 420 27.61 -16.38 -40.10
C SER A 420 26.43 -15.49 -39.72
N ARG A 421 25.34 -15.57 -40.48
CA ARG A 421 24.10 -14.83 -40.17
C ARG A 421 23.51 -15.19 -38.79
N LYS A 422 23.78 -16.42 -38.30
CA LYS A 422 23.37 -16.91 -36.96
C LYS A 422 23.90 -15.99 -35.86
N TYR A 423 25.12 -15.46 -35.99
CA TYR A 423 25.78 -14.63 -34.99
C TYR A 423 25.66 -13.13 -35.30
N ALA A 424 25.73 -12.76 -36.58
CA ALA A 424 25.68 -11.36 -37.02
C ALA A 424 24.36 -10.66 -36.66
N VAL A 425 23.22 -11.34 -36.80
CA VAL A 425 21.90 -10.73 -36.55
C VAL A 425 21.68 -10.42 -35.06
N PRO A 426 21.91 -11.34 -34.12
CA PRO A 426 21.81 -11.04 -32.69
C PRO A 426 22.77 -9.94 -32.21
N LEU A 427 24.01 -9.92 -32.72
CA LEU A 427 24.98 -8.86 -32.40
C LEU A 427 24.48 -7.48 -32.85
N LEU A 428 23.98 -7.37 -34.08
CA LEU A 428 23.38 -6.12 -34.55
C LEU A 428 22.14 -5.74 -33.74
N GLY A 429 21.29 -6.69 -33.38
CA GLY A 429 20.14 -6.42 -32.49
C GLY A 429 20.56 -5.91 -31.11
N TYR A 430 21.66 -6.43 -30.56
CA TYR A 430 22.25 -5.92 -29.33
C TYR A 430 22.78 -4.49 -29.51
N PHE A 431 23.55 -4.21 -30.57
CA PHE A 431 24.04 -2.84 -30.84
C PHE A 431 22.91 -1.85 -31.14
N ASP A 432 21.81 -2.31 -31.74
CA ASP A 432 20.59 -1.53 -31.93
C ASP A 432 20.02 -1.11 -30.55
N GLN A 433 19.93 -2.05 -29.60
CA GLN A 433 19.48 -1.75 -28.23
C GLN A 433 20.45 -0.84 -27.46
N GLN A 434 21.75 -0.94 -27.74
CA GLN A 434 22.77 -0.07 -27.14
C GLN A 434 22.84 1.32 -27.78
N GLY A 435 22.15 1.55 -28.92
CA GLY A 435 22.20 2.80 -29.69
C GLY A 435 23.49 2.98 -30.51
N LEU A 436 24.31 1.93 -30.64
CA LEU A 436 25.52 1.90 -31.48
C LEU A 436 25.17 1.79 -32.97
N THR A 437 24.06 1.11 -33.26
CA THR A 437 23.48 1.04 -34.60
C THR A 437 22.00 1.41 -34.55
N GLU A 438 21.45 1.84 -35.67
CA GLU A 438 20.02 2.12 -35.80
C GLU A 438 19.51 1.55 -37.12
N ARG A 439 18.43 0.75 -37.06
CA ARG A 439 17.89 0.10 -38.25
C ARG A 439 17.12 1.08 -39.13
N SER A 440 17.58 1.23 -40.38
CA SER A 440 16.93 2.03 -41.43
C SER A 440 16.70 1.17 -42.66
N GLY A 441 15.51 0.57 -42.77
CA GLY A 441 15.17 -0.37 -43.83
C GLY A 441 16.04 -1.64 -43.81
N ASP A 442 16.79 -1.86 -44.89
CA ASP A 442 17.72 -2.99 -45.08
C ASP A 442 19.13 -2.72 -44.55
N LEU A 443 19.40 -1.48 -44.15
CA LEU A 443 20.68 -0.99 -43.66
C LEU A 443 20.59 -0.61 -42.18
N ARG A 444 21.74 -0.46 -41.54
CA ARG A 444 21.88 0.10 -40.19
C ARG A 444 22.81 1.28 -40.21
N ILE A 445 22.38 2.40 -39.67
CA ILE A 445 23.21 3.59 -39.48
C ILE A 445 24.10 3.33 -38.26
N ILE A 446 25.40 3.59 -38.37
CA ILE A 446 26.38 3.43 -37.29
C ILE A 446 26.54 4.78 -36.60
N HIS A 447 26.44 4.78 -35.26
CA HIS A 447 26.58 5.98 -34.42
C HIS A 447 27.88 5.90 -33.59
N PRO A 448 29.04 6.27 -34.15
CA PRO A 448 30.34 6.09 -33.48
C PRO A 448 30.50 6.93 -32.19
N GLU A 449 29.76 8.05 -32.07
CA GLU A 449 29.77 8.89 -30.87
C GLU A 449 29.17 8.20 -29.64
N ALA A 450 28.25 7.25 -29.83
CA ALA A 450 27.65 6.47 -28.75
C ALA A 450 28.69 5.58 -28.04
N ALA A 451 29.70 5.08 -28.77
CA ALA A 451 30.79 4.27 -28.22
C ALA A 451 31.69 5.06 -27.25
N SER A 452 31.91 6.35 -27.52
CA SER A 452 32.83 7.21 -26.76
C SER A 452 32.26 7.70 -25.43
N SER A 453 30.94 7.75 -25.28
CA SER A 453 30.27 8.17 -24.04
C SER A 453 30.39 7.14 -22.90
N ARG A 454 30.62 5.86 -23.24
CA ARG A 454 30.63 4.75 -22.27
C ARG A 454 31.98 4.42 -21.65
N SER A 455 33.09 4.75 -22.30
CA SER A 455 34.41 4.53 -21.70
C SER A 455 34.64 5.40 -20.45
N LYS A 456 33.79 6.42 -20.22
CA LYS A 456 33.86 7.32 -19.06
C LYS A 456 32.92 6.95 -17.92
N SER A 457 31.96 6.04 -18.10
CA SER A 457 30.95 5.68 -17.09
C SER A 457 31.18 4.33 -16.41
N GLY A 458 32.26 3.62 -16.75
CA GLY A 458 32.61 2.29 -16.20
C GLY A 458 33.90 2.28 -15.37
N GLY A 459 34.30 3.42 -14.80
CA GLY A 459 35.46 3.54 -13.90
C GLY A 459 35.08 3.43 -12.44
#